data_AF-A0A399NC48-F1
#
_entry.id   AF-A0A399NC48-F1
#
_cell.length_a   1.000
_cell.length_b   1.000
_cell.length_c   1.000
_cell.angle_alpha   90.00
_cell.angle_beta   90.00
_cell.angle_gamma   90.00
#
_symmetry.space_group_name_H-M   'P 1'
#
loop_
_entity.id
_entity.type
_entity.pdbx_description
1 polymer ?
#
loop_
_entity_poly.entity_id
_entity_poly.type
_entity_poly.pdbx_seq_one_letter_code
_entity_poly.pdbx_strand_id
1 'polypeptide(L)'
;MPHDDTPFSPAMRGYNRDEVDRAVADLRRELIRSNQQGAELRAEAERLRRSEQELRDELEEVGSPTFAGLGSRLEATLRVAEEQSTRLVAQADADAGRLRRATQEETDAQRAEAEATARHLVDSARAQAAQILDAARR
;
A
#
# COMPACT_ATOMS: atom_id res chain seq x y z
N MET A 1 -29.45 8.75 47.57
CA MET A 1 -30.62 8.90 48.46
C MET A 1 -30.28 10.01 49.44
N PRO A 2 -31.21 10.91 49.80
CA PRO A 2 -30.93 11.86 50.86
C PRO A 2 -30.73 11.06 52.16
N HIS A 3 -29.61 11.28 52.84
CA HIS A 3 -29.44 10.78 54.20
C HIS A 3 -30.49 11.50 55.05
N ASP A 4 -31.36 10.72 55.68
CA ASP A 4 -32.35 11.26 56.59
C ASP A 4 -31.59 11.68 57.86
N ASP A 5 -31.05 12.90 57.87
CA ASP A 5 -30.24 13.48 58.96
C ASP A 5 -31.09 13.80 60.22
N THR A 6 -32.26 13.17 60.32
CA THR A 6 -33.16 13.31 61.45
C THR A 6 -32.52 12.65 62.68
N PRO A 7 -32.27 13.39 63.77
CA PRO A 7 -31.67 12.83 64.97
C PRO A 7 -32.58 11.78 65.61
N PHE A 8 -31.97 10.69 66.12
CA PHE A 8 -32.70 9.61 66.79
C PHE A 8 -33.47 10.11 68.01
N SER A 9 -34.66 9.53 68.25
CA SER A 9 -35.48 9.86 69.41
C SER A 9 -34.79 9.44 70.72
N PRO A 10 -34.83 10.27 71.78
CA PRO A 10 -34.28 9.90 73.08
C PRO A 10 -35.15 8.87 73.83
N ALA A 11 -34.50 8.00 74.60
CA ALA A 11 -35.08 7.01 75.51
C ALA A 11 -34.49 7.18 76.92
N MET A 12 -35.10 6.53 77.94
CA MET A 12 -34.74 6.66 79.37
C MET A 12 -33.23 6.59 79.68
N ARG A 13 -32.43 5.93 78.83
CA ARG A 13 -30.96 5.83 78.94
C ARG A 13 -30.24 5.82 77.58
N GLY A 14 -30.54 6.78 76.69
CA GLY A 14 -29.82 6.94 75.41
C GLY A 14 -30.74 7.19 74.23
N TYR A 15 -30.39 6.69 73.05
CA TYR A 15 -31.24 6.76 71.85
C TYR A 15 -32.17 5.55 71.75
N ASN A 16 -33.26 5.69 70.99
CA ASN A 16 -34.18 4.61 70.69
C ASN A 16 -33.45 3.48 69.94
N ARG A 17 -33.26 2.35 70.61
CA ARG A 17 -32.55 1.18 70.09
C ARG A 17 -33.12 0.70 68.76
N ASP A 18 -34.44 0.66 68.62
CA ASP A 18 -35.08 0.15 67.40
C ASP A 18 -34.89 1.09 66.20
N GLU A 19 -34.77 2.40 66.44
CA GLU A 19 -34.44 3.38 65.39
C GLU A 19 -32.97 3.28 64.97
N VAL A 20 -32.06 3.13 65.93
CA VAL A 20 -30.63 2.95 65.67
C VAL A 20 -30.36 1.63 64.94
N ASP A 21 -30.96 0.53 65.39
CA ASP A 21 -30.78 -0.79 64.77
C ASP A 21 -31.30 -0.79 63.32
N ARG A 22 -32.41 -0.08 63.03
CA ARG A 22 -32.92 0.11 61.67
C ARG A 22 -31.96 0.93 60.81
N ALA A 23 -31.49 2.08 61.29
CA ALA A 23 -30.55 2.93 60.55
C ALA A 23 -29.21 2.20 60.27
N VAL A 24 -28.69 1.44 61.24
CA VAL A 24 -27.49 0.61 61.04
C VAL A 24 -27.75 -0.49 60.01
N ALA A 25 -28.92 -1.11 60.02
CA ALA A 25 -29.28 -2.11 59.02
C ALA A 25 -29.41 -1.50 57.61
N ASP A 26 -29.96 -0.29 57.49
CA ASP A 26 -30.04 0.46 56.23
C ASP A 26 -28.66 0.84 55.70
N LEU A 27 -27.79 1.39 56.55
CA LEU A 27 -26.40 1.72 56.18
C LEU A 27 -25.62 0.47 55.75
N ARG A 28 -25.83 -0.68 56.42
CA ARG A 28 -25.23 -1.95 55.99
C ARG A 28 -25.72 -2.38 54.62
N ARG A 29 -27.02 -2.25 54.33
CA ARG A 29 -27.59 -2.56 53.01
C ARG A 29 -27.05 -1.63 51.93
N GLU A 30 -26.93 -0.34 52.22
CA GLU A 30 -26.39 0.66 51.30
C GLU A 30 -24.89 0.43 51.04
N LEU A 31 -24.12 0.10 52.07
CA LEU A 31 -22.71 -0.26 51.92
C LEU A 31 -22.52 -1.50 51.05
N ILE A 32 -23.34 -2.54 51.25
CA ILE A 32 -23.31 -3.75 50.40
C ILE A 32 -23.63 -3.38 48.95
N ARG A 33 -24.67 -2.57 48.73
CA ARG A 33 -25.08 -2.12 47.39
C ARG A 33 -23.99 -1.29 46.72
N SER A 34 -23.38 -0.35 47.43
CA SER A 34 -22.29 0.49 46.93
C SER A 34 -21.06 -0.34 46.58
N ASN A 35 -20.73 -1.34 47.41
CA ASN A 35 -19.63 -2.27 47.12
C ASN A 35 -19.90 -3.13 45.88
N GLN A 36 -21.14 -3.60 45.69
CA GLN A 36 -21.54 -4.34 44.49
C GLN A 36 -21.45 -3.46 43.24
N GLN A 37 -22.00 -2.26 43.27
CA GLN A 37 -21.89 -1.28 42.17
C GLN A 37 -20.43 -0.94 41.87
N GLY A 38 -19.60 -0.76 42.90
CA GLY A 38 -18.17 -0.50 42.73
C GLY A 38 -17.41 -1.71 42.14
N ALA A 39 -17.86 -2.93 42.36
CA ALA A 39 -17.29 -4.12 41.73
C ALA A 39 -17.70 -4.23 40.26
N GLU A 40 -18.98 -3.97 39.95
CA GLU A 40 -19.51 -3.95 38.58
C GLU A 40 -18.81 -2.89 37.72
N LEU A 41 -18.71 -1.66 38.21
CA LEU A 41 -18.03 -0.57 37.51
C LEU A 41 -16.55 -0.86 37.26
N ARG A 42 -15.87 -1.52 38.21
CA ARG A 42 -14.48 -1.96 38.02
C ARG A 42 -14.37 -3.02 36.93
N ALA A 43 -15.26 -4.00 36.91
CA ALA A 43 -15.27 -5.02 35.87
C ALA A 43 -15.57 -4.42 34.48
N GLU A 44 -16.48 -3.46 34.40
CA GLU A 44 -16.79 -2.74 33.16
C GLU A 44 -15.60 -1.87 32.70
N ALA A 45 -14.95 -1.14 33.61
CA ALA A 45 -13.76 -0.36 33.30
C ALA A 45 -12.63 -1.24 32.74
N GLU A 46 -12.39 -2.42 33.32
CA GLU A 46 -11.42 -3.38 32.80
C GLU A 46 -11.82 -3.93 31.42
N ARG A 47 -13.11 -4.18 31.18
CA ARG A 47 -13.60 -4.58 29.86
C ARG A 47 -13.37 -3.48 28.83
N LEU A 48 -13.69 -2.23 29.17
CA LEU A 48 -13.50 -1.08 28.28
C LEU A 48 -12.02 -0.83 27.99
N ARG A 49 -11.14 -0.94 28.99
CA ARG A 49 -9.68 -0.85 28.80
C ARG A 49 -9.14 -1.91 27.86
N ARG A 50 -9.63 -3.16 27.96
CA ARG A 50 -9.26 -4.23 27.02
C ARG A 50 -9.72 -3.92 25.60
N SER A 51 -10.98 -3.51 25.44
CA SER A 51 -11.50 -3.14 24.13
C SER A 51 -10.78 -1.92 23.54
N GLU A 52 -10.40 -0.93 24.38
CA GLU A 52 -9.60 0.21 23.95
C GLU A 52 -8.19 -0.24 23.49
N GLN A 53 -7.56 -1.17 24.22
CA GLN A 53 -6.27 -1.72 23.81
C GLN A 53 -6.39 -2.50 22.50
N GLU A 54 -7.39 -3.38 22.38
CA GLU A 54 -7.65 -4.14 21.14
C GLU A 54 -7.90 -3.21 19.94
N LEU A 55 -8.71 -2.15 20.11
CA LEU A 55 -8.97 -1.16 19.08
C LEU A 55 -7.73 -0.31 18.76
N ARG A 56 -6.88 -0.03 19.75
CA ARG A 56 -5.59 0.66 19.54
C ARG A 56 -4.60 -0.24 18.79
N ASP A 57 -4.56 -1.52 19.11
CA ASP A 57 -3.73 -2.51 18.43
C ASP A 57 -4.22 -2.72 16.98
N GLU A 58 -5.53 -2.80 16.76
CA GLU A 58 -6.13 -2.85 15.42
C GLU A 58 -5.89 -1.54 14.64
N LEU A 59 -6.02 -0.38 15.30
CA LEU A 59 -5.68 0.91 14.70
C LEU A 59 -4.18 1.05 14.44
N GLU A 60 -3.32 0.41 15.22
CA GLU A 60 -1.89 0.30 14.94
C GLU A 60 -1.64 -0.65 13.77
N GLU A 61 -2.37 -1.74 13.64
CA GLU A 61 -2.28 -2.65 12.50
C GLU A 61 -2.76 -1.99 11.19
N VAL A 62 -3.84 -1.20 11.27
CA VAL A 62 -4.41 -0.44 10.14
C VAL A 62 -3.67 0.87 9.87
N GLY A 63 -3.16 1.52 10.91
CA GLY A 63 -2.53 2.84 10.89
C GLY A 63 -1.00 2.85 10.91
N SER A 64 -0.36 1.71 11.21
CA SER A 64 1.10 1.50 11.18
C SER A 64 1.54 0.32 10.29
N PRO A 65 1.42 0.41 8.95
CA PRO A 65 2.63 0.28 8.17
C PRO A 65 3.47 1.53 8.51
N THR A 66 4.28 1.48 9.58
CA THR A 66 5.00 2.62 10.17
C THR A 66 5.39 3.68 9.13
N PHE A 67 5.26 4.98 9.41
CA PHE A 67 5.76 6.04 8.52
C PHE A 67 7.24 5.82 8.08
N ALA A 68 8.03 5.12 8.89
CA ALA A 68 9.35 4.61 8.54
C ALA A 68 9.34 3.39 7.58
N GLY A 69 8.42 2.44 7.76
CA GLY A 69 8.21 1.26 6.91
C GLY A 69 7.49 1.55 5.57
N LEU A 70 6.64 2.58 5.51
CA LEU A 70 6.16 3.16 4.25
C LEU A 70 7.32 3.79 3.49
N GLY A 71 8.24 4.49 4.16
CA GLY A 71 9.48 4.97 3.57
C GLY A 71 10.35 3.84 3.01
N SER A 72 10.58 2.77 3.77
CA SER A 72 11.40 1.64 3.32
C SER A 72 10.75 0.78 2.24
N ARG A 73 9.42 0.59 2.27
CA ARG A 73 8.69 -0.10 1.19
C ARG A 73 8.59 0.76 -0.06
N LEU A 74 8.38 2.07 0.09
CA LEU A 74 8.42 3.02 -1.02
C LEU A 74 9.83 3.08 -1.62
N GLU A 75 10.88 3.14 -0.81
CA GLU A 75 12.28 3.06 -1.26
C GLU A 75 12.57 1.73 -1.96
N ALA A 76 12.16 0.60 -1.39
CA ALA A 76 12.32 -0.70 -2.03
C ALA A 76 11.58 -0.77 -3.37
N THR A 77 10.38 -0.19 -3.45
CA THR A 77 9.58 -0.14 -4.68
C THR A 77 10.19 0.80 -5.70
N LEU A 78 10.65 1.98 -5.29
CA LEU A 78 11.35 2.95 -6.13
C LEU A 78 12.68 2.42 -6.63
N ARG A 79 13.44 1.70 -5.81
CA ARG A 79 14.68 1.03 -6.21
C ARG A 79 14.40 -0.07 -7.23
N VAL A 80 13.39 -0.91 -6.99
CA VAL A 80 12.99 -1.94 -7.96
C VAL A 80 12.49 -1.29 -9.26
N ALA A 81 11.70 -0.22 -9.17
CA ALA A 81 11.22 0.52 -10.32
C ALA A 81 12.37 1.20 -11.09
N GLU A 82 13.34 1.79 -10.40
CA GLU A 82 14.53 2.41 -10.99
C GLU A 82 15.40 1.36 -11.67
N GLU A 83 15.70 0.26 -11.00
CA GLU A 83 16.43 -0.86 -11.60
C GLU A 83 15.70 -1.43 -12.83
N GLN A 84 14.37 -1.52 -12.77
CA GLN A 84 13.54 -1.95 -13.90
C GLN A 84 13.56 -0.93 -15.03
N SER A 85 13.45 0.37 -14.74
CA SER A 85 13.52 1.44 -15.72
C SER A 85 14.88 1.51 -16.39
N THR A 86 15.99 1.44 -15.64
CA THR A 86 17.34 1.41 -16.21
C THR A 86 17.53 0.18 -17.10
N ARG A 87 17.05 -0.99 -16.67
CA ARG A 87 17.09 -2.21 -17.50
C ARG A 87 16.25 -2.05 -18.77
N LEU A 88 15.06 -1.48 -18.66
CA LEU A 88 14.17 -1.26 -19.81
C LEU A 88 14.78 -0.27 -20.82
N VAL A 89 15.37 0.82 -20.35
CA VAL A 89 16.06 1.81 -21.19
C VAL A 89 17.27 1.17 -21.88
N ALA A 90 18.10 0.44 -21.14
CA ALA A 90 19.27 -0.25 -21.71
C ALA A 90 18.86 -1.29 -22.77
N GLN A 91 17.76 -2.02 -22.53
CA GLN A 91 17.21 -2.95 -23.51
C GLN A 91 16.69 -2.23 -24.75
N ALA A 92 15.92 -1.15 -24.58
CA ALA A 92 15.41 -0.34 -25.69
C ALA A 92 16.56 0.24 -26.54
N ASP A 93 17.63 0.73 -25.91
CA ASP A 93 18.82 1.23 -26.61
C ASP A 93 19.54 0.13 -27.37
N ALA A 94 19.71 -1.04 -26.76
CA ALA A 94 20.31 -2.20 -27.42
C ALA A 94 19.47 -2.66 -28.61
N ASP A 95 18.14 -2.66 -28.48
CA ASP A 95 17.20 -3.07 -29.52
C ASP A 95 17.20 -2.07 -30.67
N ALA A 96 17.14 -0.77 -30.37
CA ALA A 96 17.28 0.30 -31.35
C ALA A 96 18.63 0.26 -32.06
N GLY A 97 19.71 -0.10 -31.35
CA GLY A 97 21.04 -0.31 -31.93
C GLY A 97 21.06 -1.50 -32.90
N ARG A 98 20.45 -2.63 -32.53
CA ARG A 98 20.35 -3.81 -33.41
C ARG A 98 19.49 -3.52 -34.64
N LEU A 99 18.34 -2.89 -34.46
CA LEU A 99 17.45 -2.52 -35.55
C LEU A 99 18.15 -1.60 -36.55
N ARG A 100 18.82 -0.54 -36.08
CA ARG A 100 19.57 0.38 -36.95
C ARG A 100 20.65 -0.32 -37.76
N ARG A 101 21.42 -1.24 -37.14
CA ARG A 101 22.43 -2.02 -37.86
C ARG A 101 21.82 -2.92 -38.90
N ALA A 102 20.78 -3.68 -38.55
CA ALA A 102 20.08 -4.57 -39.48
C ALA A 102 19.50 -3.79 -40.67
N THR A 103 18.84 -2.65 -40.43
CA THR A 103 18.31 -1.80 -41.50
C THR A 103 19.42 -1.23 -42.38
N GLN A 104 20.56 -0.84 -41.81
CA GLN A 104 21.69 -0.35 -42.59
C GLN A 104 22.27 -1.46 -43.48
N GLU A 105 22.49 -2.65 -42.92
CA GLU A 105 22.97 -3.81 -43.66
C GLU A 105 22.01 -4.20 -44.80
N GLU A 106 20.70 -4.21 -44.54
CA GLU A 106 19.67 -4.47 -45.55
C GLU A 106 19.64 -3.39 -46.64
N THR A 107 19.75 -2.12 -46.25
CA THR A 107 19.80 -0.99 -47.20
C THR A 107 21.04 -1.06 -48.09
N ASP A 108 22.20 -1.38 -47.51
CA ASP A 108 23.45 -1.51 -48.27
C ASP A 108 23.42 -2.71 -49.21
N ALA A 109 22.85 -3.84 -48.77
CA ALA A 109 22.62 -5.01 -49.61
C ALA A 109 21.68 -4.69 -50.78
N GLN A 110 20.54 -4.05 -50.50
CA GLN A 110 19.57 -3.65 -51.53
C GLN A 110 20.18 -2.65 -52.52
N ARG A 111 21.01 -1.72 -52.04
CA ARG A 111 21.72 -0.78 -52.91
C ARG A 111 22.73 -1.50 -53.80
N ALA A 112 23.51 -2.43 -53.26
CA ALA A 112 24.47 -3.21 -54.03
C ALA A 112 23.78 -4.05 -55.11
N GLU A 113 22.64 -4.67 -54.77
CA GLU A 113 21.81 -5.42 -55.72
C GLU A 113 21.24 -4.53 -56.82
N ALA A 114 20.71 -3.36 -56.46
CA ALA A 114 20.20 -2.38 -57.42
C ALA A 114 21.30 -1.87 -58.36
N GLU A 115 22.49 -1.57 -57.83
CA GLU A 115 23.65 -1.16 -58.63
C GLU A 115 24.12 -2.27 -59.58
N ALA A 116 24.15 -3.52 -59.12
CA ALA A 116 24.50 -4.67 -59.96
C ALA A 116 23.47 -4.87 -61.10
N THR A 117 22.18 -4.80 -60.78
CA THR A 117 21.08 -4.92 -61.75
C THR A 117 21.13 -3.79 -62.78
N ALA A 118 21.34 -2.55 -62.34
CA ALA A 118 21.46 -1.40 -63.23
C ALA A 118 22.66 -1.52 -64.18
N ARG A 119 23.82 -1.94 -63.68
CA ARG A 119 25.01 -2.20 -64.51
C ARG A 119 24.71 -3.27 -65.56
N HIS A 120 24.12 -4.40 -65.15
CA HIS A 120 23.76 -5.47 -66.07
C HIS A 120 22.78 -5.00 -67.17
N LEU A 121 21.77 -4.20 -66.81
CA LEU A 121 20.84 -3.61 -67.78
C LEU A 121 21.53 -2.68 -68.77
N VAL A 122 22.40 -1.80 -68.29
CA VAL A 122 23.16 -0.86 -69.14
C VAL A 122 24.09 -1.62 -70.09
N ASP A 123 24.81 -2.61 -69.61
CA ASP A 123 25.73 -3.41 -70.42
C ASP A 123 24.98 -4.24 -71.47
N SER A 124 23.84 -4.83 -71.09
CA SER A 124 22.96 -5.55 -72.02
C SER A 124 22.41 -4.62 -73.12
N ALA A 125 21.94 -3.43 -72.75
CA ALA A 125 21.43 -2.44 -73.70
C ALA A 125 22.54 -1.94 -74.66
N ARG A 126 23.75 -1.71 -74.14
CA ARG A 126 24.92 -1.34 -74.96
C ARG A 126 25.31 -2.44 -75.95
N ALA A 127 25.31 -3.70 -75.51
CA ALA A 127 25.60 -4.84 -76.36
C ALA A 127 24.57 -4.98 -77.49
N GLN A 128 23.28 -4.86 -77.17
CA GLN A 128 22.20 -4.88 -78.16
C GLN A 128 22.32 -3.70 -79.16
N ALA A 129 22.58 -2.49 -78.68
CA ALA A 129 22.78 -1.34 -79.55
C ALA A 129 23.97 -1.53 -80.49
N ALA A 130 25.09 -2.08 -80.00
CA ALA A 130 26.25 -2.39 -80.83
C ALA A 130 25.93 -3.44 -81.91
N GLN A 131 25.17 -4.48 -81.56
CA GLN A 131 24.71 -5.49 -82.52
C GLN A 131 23.83 -4.89 -83.62
N ILE A 132 22.90 -3.99 -83.27
CA ILE A 132 22.04 -3.30 -84.24
C ILE A 132 22.86 -2.41 -85.18
N LEU A 133 23.83 -1.66 -84.64
CA LEU A 133 24.71 -0.80 -85.44
C LEU A 133 25.60 -1.61 -86.39
N ASP A 134 26.11 -2.76 -85.96
CA ASP A 134 26.93 -3.63 -86.80
C ASP A 134 26.10 -4.28 -87.91
N ALA A 135 24.85 -4.68 -87.60
CA ALA A 135 23.91 -5.19 -88.59
C ALA A 135 23.52 -4.14 -89.64
N ALA A 136 23.36 -2.87 -89.24
CA ALA A 136 23.01 -1.78 -90.16
C ALA A 136 24.16 -1.33 -91.07
N ARG A 137 25.41 -1.73 -90.77
CA ARG A 137 26.61 -1.40 -91.56
C ARG A 137 26.95 -2.47 -92.62
N ARG A 138 26.33 -3.64 -92.54
CA ARG A 138 26.47 -4.73 -93.53
C ARG A 138 25.39 -4.60 -94.60
#